data_AF-A0A6P8FNP5-F1
#
_entry.id   AF-A0A6P8FNP5-F1
#
_cell.length_a   1.000
_cell.length_b   1.000
_cell.length_c   1.000
_cell.angle_alpha   90.00
_cell.angle_beta   90.00
_cell.angle_gamma   90.00
#
_symmetry.space_group_name_H-M   'P 1'
#
loop_
_entity.id
_entity.type
_entity.pdbx_description
1 polymer ?
#
loop_
_entity_poly.entity_id
_entity_poly.type
_entity_poly.pdbx_seq_one_letter_code
_entity_poly.pdbx_strand_id
1 'polypeptide(L)'
;MQPEAHRHKMMPVSVCESVVPRPRGPLPRVCGLVITGVYVLLAWGFVSDVTRLVQAAEPVLYGLCVGVVLHGVCLLAEEATSHFTQRHSNSVISLLKACVCWRAQAAACVLALLCVFRGSALSWEEMGRVPLIAICYVLLKTFDVLAPSEVEISEICESRQMNVAHGLAWSFYQGYLKLVLPLLEAGVEQYNQKRHNLPAEGALTDPWSSRLHILLPLSASVCAHPEDDDPRVSFHDHLPPMEMDRAGVRKRVFKNSVYSIRDAKGQVHYCILEYATPLLTLYQMSQESSVAFGLPERRQQVLLFYRALRNILERSLECRNRCRLILLDDARAGEPHFLSSQILKDLQQQDREEFPMALPPVDTPTPREDKGTTATNGTNGTVAQLHDNKPMSSIELMISDSPHTLRSVPEENSECITE
;
A
#
# COMPACT_ATOMS: atom_id res chain seq x y z
N MET A 1 4.01 -49.49 24.35
CA MET A 1 4.79 -48.25 24.14
C MET A 1 4.42 -47.71 22.76
N GLN A 2 3.49 -46.76 22.73
CA GLN A 2 3.09 -46.03 21.51
C GLN A 2 4.14 -44.94 21.23
N PRO A 3 4.52 -44.70 19.97
CA PRO A 3 5.35 -43.55 19.64
C PRO A 3 4.47 -42.30 19.56
N GLU A 4 4.92 -41.24 20.22
CA GLU A 4 4.28 -39.93 20.27
C GLU A 4 4.16 -39.32 18.87
N ALA A 5 2.93 -39.02 18.47
CA ALA A 5 2.65 -38.26 17.26
C ALA A 5 3.08 -36.80 17.49
N HIS A 6 4.19 -36.39 16.88
CA HIS A 6 4.55 -34.99 16.76
C HIS A 6 3.49 -34.26 15.94
N ARG A 7 2.69 -33.46 16.65
CA ARG A 7 1.69 -32.54 16.13
C ARG A 7 2.42 -31.44 15.34
N HIS A 8 2.53 -31.60 14.02
CA HIS A 8 2.91 -30.50 13.14
C HIS A 8 1.89 -29.37 13.29
N LYS A 9 2.32 -28.29 13.96
CA LYS A 9 1.51 -27.09 14.16
C LYS A 9 1.41 -26.37 12.80
N MET A 10 0.20 -26.36 12.25
CA MET A 10 -0.21 -25.61 11.07
C MET A 10 0.26 -24.16 11.10
N MET A 11 0.58 -23.58 9.93
CA MET A 11 0.47 -22.14 9.70
C MET A 11 -0.71 -21.92 8.76
N PRO A 12 -1.89 -21.48 9.25
CA PRO A 12 -3.02 -21.07 8.41
C PRO A 12 -2.81 -19.65 7.86
N VAL A 13 -3.65 -19.19 6.93
CA VAL A 13 -3.75 -17.78 6.48
C VAL A 13 -3.86 -16.77 7.64
N SER A 14 -4.26 -17.22 8.83
CA SER A 14 -4.19 -16.46 10.08
C SER A 14 -2.78 -16.01 10.48
N VAL A 15 -1.71 -16.62 9.95
CA VAL A 15 -0.31 -16.27 10.28
C VAL A 15 0.16 -15.05 9.50
N CYS A 16 -0.27 -14.90 8.24
CA CYS A 16 0.02 -13.69 7.47
C CYS A 16 -0.64 -12.47 8.15
N GLU A 17 -1.85 -12.64 8.69
CA GLU A 17 -2.51 -11.61 9.51
C GLU A 17 -1.87 -11.38 10.88
N SER A 18 -1.19 -12.38 11.46
CA SER A 18 -0.52 -12.20 12.76
C SER A 18 0.85 -11.54 12.65
N VAL A 19 1.53 -11.67 11.50
CA VAL A 19 2.89 -11.14 11.31
C VAL A 19 2.89 -9.78 10.62
N VAL A 20 1.95 -9.51 9.70
CA VAL A 20 1.87 -8.23 9.00
C VAL A 20 1.24 -7.17 9.91
N PRO A 21 1.92 -6.03 10.16
CA PRO A 21 1.39 -5.00 11.04
C PRO A 21 0.13 -4.38 10.45
N ARG A 22 -0.91 -4.29 11.27
CA ARG A 22 -2.15 -3.59 10.91
C ARG A 22 -1.89 -2.07 10.80
N PRO A 23 -2.67 -1.36 9.97
CA PRO A 23 -2.62 0.10 9.97
C PRO A 23 -2.96 0.64 11.37
N ARG A 24 -2.30 1.73 11.75
CA ARG A 24 -2.47 2.33 13.07
C ARG A 24 -3.89 2.90 13.22
N GLY A 25 -4.48 2.66 14.39
CA GLY A 25 -5.83 3.13 14.73
C GLY A 25 -5.85 4.44 15.53
N PRO A 26 -7.05 4.98 15.83
CA PRO A 26 -7.22 6.25 16.54
C PRO A 26 -6.98 6.17 18.05
N LEU A 27 -6.58 5.00 18.58
CA LEU A 27 -6.52 4.71 20.01
C LEU A 27 -5.67 5.71 20.82
N PRO A 28 -4.47 6.13 20.40
CA PRO A 28 -3.67 7.10 21.16
C PRO A 28 -4.40 8.44 21.37
N ARG A 29 -5.17 8.89 20.38
CA ARG A 29 -5.97 10.12 20.47
C ARG A 29 -7.12 9.96 21.48
N VAL A 30 -7.80 8.81 21.46
CA VAL A 30 -8.88 8.50 22.41
C VAL A 30 -8.34 8.44 23.83
N CYS A 31 -7.24 7.72 24.06
CA CYS A 31 -6.57 7.67 25.36
C CYS A 31 -6.16 9.06 25.85
N GLY A 32 -5.59 9.90 24.97
CA GLY A 32 -5.24 11.28 25.32
C GLY A 32 -6.44 12.11 25.77
N LEU A 33 -7.58 12.00 25.08
CA LEU A 33 -8.82 12.69 25.46
C LEU A 33 -9.37 12.20 26.79
N VAL A 34 -9.36 10.88 27.04
CA VAL A 34 -9.82 10.28 28.30
C VAL A 34 -8.95 10.75 29.46
N ILE A 35 -7.62 10.68 29.32
CA ILE A 35 -6.69 11.14 30.36
C ILE A 35 -6.92 12.62 30.66
N THR A 36 -7.00 13.45 29.62
CA THR A 36 -7.26 14.90 29.77
C THR A 36 -8.58 15.15 30.51
N GLY A 37 -9.64 14.43 30.14
CA GLY A 37 -10.95 14.53 30.81
C GLY A 37 -10.90 14.14 32.28
N VAL A 38 -10.20 13.06 32.63
CA VAL A 38 -10.00 12.64 34.03
C VAL A 38 -9.25 13.71 34.83
N TYR A 39 -8.18 14.29 34.28
CA TYR A 39 -7.44 15.35 34.96
C TYR A 39 -8.27 16.62 35.15
N VAL A 40 -9.11 16.98 34.18
CA VAL A 40 -10.04 18.12 34.31
C VAL A 40 -11.06 17.86 35.42
N LEU A 41 -11.62 16.65 35.51
CA LEU A 41 -12.56 16.26 36.57
C LEU A 41 -11.90 16.27 37.96
N LEU A 42 -10.66 15.78 38.06
CA LEU A 42 -9.89 15.84 39.30
C LEU A 42 -9.60 17.30 39.70
N ALA A 43 -9.13 18.12 38.77
CA ALA A 43 -8.87 19.53 39.03
C ALA A 43 -10.13 20.28 39.50
N TRP A 44 -11.29 19.96 38.91
CA TRP A 44 -12.58 20.48 39.35
C TRP A 44 -12.93 20.08 40.78
N GLY A 45 -12.61 18.84 41.19
CA GLY A 45 -12.86 18.36 42.55
C GLY A 45 -11.95 18.97 43.62
N PHE A 46 -10.73 19.39 43.25
CA PHE A 46 -9.73 19.96 44.18
C PHE A 46 -9.73 21.49 44.22
N VAL A 47 -10.14 22.17 43.15
CA VAL A 47 -10.09 23.63 43.06
C VAL A 47 -11.50 24.20 43.22
N SER A 48 -11.73 24.92 44.32
CA SER A 48 -13.01 25.57 44.61
C SER A 48 -13.32 26.79 43.72
N ASP A 49 -12.30 27.34 43.05
CA ASP A 49 -12.42 28.50 42.16
C ASP A 49 -11.78 28.24 40.79
N VAL A 50 -12.62 27.89 39.83
CA VAL A 50 -12.25 27.59 38.43
C VAL A 50 -11.54 28.77 37.76
N THR A 51 -11.83 30.01 38.18
CA THR A 51 -11.23 31.20 37.57
C THR A 51 -9.72 31.28 37.82
N ARG A 52 -9.25 30.81 38.98
CA ARG A 52 -7.81 30.74 39.31
C ARG A 52 -7.08 29.70 38.47
N LEU A 53 -7.71 28.57 38.18
CA LEU A 53 -7.15 27.54 37.31
C LEU A 53 -6.97 28.06 35.88
N VAL A 54 -7.97 28.78 35.36
CA VAL A 54 -7.93 29.39 34.03
C VAL A 54 -6.82 30.46 33.96
N GLN A 55 -6.74 31.35 34.96
CA GLN A 55 -5.71 32.38 35.03
C GLN A 55 -4.29 31.80 35.09
N ALA A 56 -4.09 30.65 35.75
CA ALA A 56 -2.80 29.97 35.79
C ALA A 56 -2.45 29.27 34.45
N ALA A 57 -3.43 28.69 33.75
CA ALA A 57 -3.22 27.96 32.51
C ALA A 57 -3.00 28.86 31.28
N GLU A 58 -3.63 30.03 31.26
CA GLU A 58 -3.59 31.02 30.17
C GLU A 58 -2.16 31.43 29.74
N PRO A 59 -1.27 31.92 30.64
CA PRO A 59 0.10 32.27 30.27
C PRO A 59 0.94 31.08 29.82
N VAL A 60 0.65 29.87 30.34
CA VAL A 60 1.36 28.65 29.96
C VAL A 60 1.01 28.24 28.53
N LEU A 61 -0.29 28.17 28.23
CA LEU A 61 -0.76 27.78 26.90
C LEU A 61 -0.33 28.81 25.84
N TYR A 62 -0.46 30.10 26.16
CA TYR A 62 0.00 31.17 25.28
C TYR A 62 1.52 31.12 25.06
N GLY A 63 2.31 30.95 26.13
CA GLY A 63 3.77 30.79 26.05
C GLY A 63 4.20 29.60 25.19
N LEU A 64 3.52 28.45 25.30
CA LEU A 64 3.79 27.28 24.44
C LEU A 64 3.46 27.58 22.97
N CYS A 65 2.33 28.21 22.66
CA CYS A 65 1.99 28.59 21.29
C CYS A 65 3.01 29.57 20.70
N VAL A 66 3.43 30.58 21.46
CA VAL A 66 4.49 31.52 21.06
C VAL A 66 5.81 30.79 20.85
N GLY A 67 6.17 29.83 21.72
CA GLY A 67 7.35 28.98 21.57
C GLY A 67 7.37 28.19 20.26
N VAL A 68 6.24 27.60 19.86
CA VAL A 68 6.11 26.90 18.56
C VAL A 68 6.34 27.86 17.38
N VAL A 69 5.80 29.08 17.45
CA VAL A 69 5.98 30.11 16.42
C VAL A 69 7.45 30.55 16.35
N LEU A 70 8.10 30.81 17.50
CA LEU A 70 9.51 31.20 17.56
C LEU A 70 10.42 30.11 16.98
N HIS A 71 10.17 28.84 17.31
CA HIS A 71 10.92 27.73 16.70
C HIS A 71 10.71 27.68 15.18
N GLY A 72 9.49 27.96 14.69
CA GLY A 72 9.21 28.08 13.25
C GLY A 72 10.01 29.20 12.57
N VAL A 73 10.27 30.31 13.28
CA VAL A 73 11.15 31.39 12.78
C VAL A 73 12.61 30.92 12.68
N CYS A 74 13.09 30.11 13.64
CA CYS A 74 14.41 29.50 13.56
C CYS A 74 14.56 28.62 12.30
N LEU A 75 13.56 27.77 12.01
CA LEU A 75 13.55 26.96 10.78
C LEU A 75 13.47 27.82 9.52
N LEU A 76 12.66 28.88 9.56
CA LEU A 76 12.52 29.81 8.44
C LEU A 76 13.86 30.50 8.11
N ALA A 77 14.68 30.84 9.11
CA ALA A 77 15.97 31.48 8.90
C ALA A 77 16.92 30.60 8.09
N GLU A 78 17.01 29.31 8.40
CA GLU A 78 17.82 28.35 7.66
C GLU A 78 17.27 28.14 6.24
N GLU A 79 15.96 27.91 6.11
CA GLU A 79 15.33 27.62 4.82
C GLU A 79 15.36 28.82 3.87
N ALA A 80 15.22 30.05 4.40
CA ALA A 80 15.29 31.30 3.62
C ALA A 80 16.71 31.61 3.13
N THR A 81 17.73 31.31 3.92
CA THR A 81 19.13 31.63 3.57
C THR A 81 19.75 30.59 2.66
N SER A 82 19.47 29.30 2.91
CA SER A 82 20.17 28.20 2.24
C SER A 82 19.35 27.50 1.14
N HIS A 83 18.02 27.55 1.20
CA HIS A 83 17.15 26.70 0.36
C HIS A 83 16.06 27.44 -0.43
N PHE A 84 15.99 28.77 -0.35
CA PHE A 84 14.94 29.57 -0.98
C PHE A 84 14.82 29.34 -2.49
N THR A 85 15.95 29.34 -3.20
CA THR A 85 15.95 29.15 -4.65
C THR A 85 15.79 27.68 -5.05
N GLN A 86 16.48 26.76 -4.36
CA GLN A 86 16.55 25.35 -4.76
C GLN A 86 15.28 24.54 -4.41
N ARG A 87 14.66 24.82 -3.25
CA ARG A 87 13.53 24.02 -2.75
C ARG A 87 12.19 24.73 -2.88
N HIS A 88 12.19 26.06 -2.77
CA HIS A 88 10.98 26.86 -2.82
C HIS A 88 10.82 27.66 -4.12
N SER A 89 11.72 27.50 -5.09
CA SER A 89 11.64 28.15 -6.41
C SER A 89 11.43 29.66 -6.31
N ASN A 90 12.08 30.31 -5.33
CA ASN A 90 11.92 31.72 -4.99
C ASN A 90 10.49 32.15 -4.55
N SER A 91 9.65 31.21 -4.10
CA SER A 91 8.29 31.47 -3.62
C SER A 91 8.25 31.66 -2.11
N VAL A 92 8.00 32.89 -1.67
CA VAL A 92 7.84 33.25 -0.25
C VAL A 92 6.63 32.54 0.38
N ILE A 93 5.55 32.35 -0.37
CA ILE A 93 4.34 31.68 0.12
C ILE A 93 4.63 30.19 0.40
N SER A 94 5.37 29.52 -0.49
CA SER A 94 5.77 28.12 -0.31
C SER A 94 6.67 27.96 0.92
N LEU A 95 7.64 28.86 1.07
CA LEU A 95 8.55 28.91 2.22
C LEU A 95 7.78 29.10 3.54
N LEU A 96 6.89 30.10 3.62
CA LEU A 96 6.10 30.35 4.83
C LEU A 96 5.19 29.17 5.15
N LYS A 97 4.53 28.56 4.16
CA LYS A 97 3.68 27.37 4.37
C LYS A 97 4.46 26.17 4.92
N ALA A 98 5.73 26.02 4.55
CA ALA A 98 6.57 24.91 5.00
C ALA A 98 7.07 25.10 6.44
N CYS A 99 7.48 26.32 6.81
CA CYS A 99 8.10 26.60 8.11
C CYS A 99 7.09 27.00 9.20
N VAL A 100 5.95 27.57 8.81
CA VAL A 100 4.99 28.15 9.76
C VAL A 100 3.83 27.21 10.03
N CYS A 101 3.69 26.77 11.28
CA CYS A 101 2.54 26.00 11.73
C CYS A 101 1.31 26.91 11.90
N TRP A 102 0.50 27.03 10.84
CA TRP A 102 -0.71 27.86 10.85
C TRP A 102 -1.68 27.50 11.99
N ARG A 103 -1.71 26.23 12.42
CA ARG A 103 -2.54 25.77 13.54
C ARG A 103 -2.10 26.38 14.87
N ALA A 104 -0.79 26.49 15.09
CA ALA A 104 -0.24 27.12 16.29
C ALA A 104 -0.47 28.64 16.29
N GLN A 105 -0.37 29.28 15.12
CA GLN A 105 -0.71 30.69 14.96
C GLN A 105 -2.19 30.96 15.23
N ALA A 106 -3.08 30.16 14.64
CA ALA A 106 -4.52 30.26 14.90
C ALA A 106 -4.83 30.09 16.39
N ALA A 107 -4.21 29.12 17.07
CA ALA A 107 -4.35 28.94 18.51
C ALA A 107 -3.87 30.15 19.31
N ALA A 108 -2.69 30.70 18.99
CA ALA A 108 -2.17 31.91 19.64
C ALA A 108 -3.11 33.11 19.45
N CYS A 109 -3.64 33.31 18.23
CA CYS A 109 -4.58 34.38 17.93
C CYS A 109 -5.90 34.22 18.69
N VAL A 110 -6.46 33.00 18.74
CA VAL A 110 -7.68 32.71 19.50
C VAL A 110 -7.46 32.99 20.99
N LEU A 111 -6.34 32.56 21.56
CA LEU A 111 -6.02 32.83 22.96
C LEU A 111 -5.89 34.33 23.23
N ALA A 112 -5.20 35.07 22.36
CA ALA A 112 -5.07 36.52 22.48
C ALA A 112 -6.42 37.23 22.39
N LEU A 113 -7.30 36.80 21.46
CA LEU A 113 -8.65 37.35 21.35
C LEU A 113 -9.48 37.06 22.60
N LEU A 114 -9.41 35.84 23.15
CA LEU A 114 -10.09 35.48 24.40
C LEU A 114 -9.62 36.33 25.58
N CYS A 115 -8.32 36.64 25.68
CA CYS A 115 -7.77 37.56 26.68
C CYS A 115 -8.42 38.96 26.56
N VAL A 116 -8.51 39.48 25.32
CA VAL A 116 -9.07 40.80 25.03
C VAL A 116 -10.57 40.86 25.34
N PHE A 117 -11.34 39.86 24.91
CA PHE A 117 -12.79 39.80 25.17
C PHE A 117 -13.12 39.66 26.67
N ARG A 118 -12.26 39.00 27.45
CA ARG A 118 -12.42 38.85 28.89
C ARG A 118 -12.12 40.13 29.68
N GLY A 119 -11.54 41.15 29.03
CA GLY A 119 -11.19 42.43 29.67
C GLY A 119 -10.08 42.31 30.72
N SER A 120 -9.42 41.16 30.78
CA SER A 120 -8.37 40.81 31.72
C SER A 120 -7.04 40.79 30.98
N ALA A 121 -6.38 41.93 30.88
CA ALA A 121 -4.99 41.95 30.46
C ALA A 121 -4.18 41.07 31.43
N LEU A 122 -3.30 40.22 30.91
CA LEU A 122 -2.33 39.51 31.74
C LEU A 122 -1.60 40.55 32.60
N SER A 123 -1.45 40.27 33.89
CA SER A 123 -0.64 41.12 34.76
C SER A 123 0.80 41.18 34.25
N TRP A 124 1.54 42.24 34.59
CA TRP A 124 2.94 42.39 34.18
C TRP A 124 3.83 41.19 34.59
N GLU A 125 3.53 40.57 35.73
CA GLU A 125 4.21 39.35 36.18
C GLU A 125 3.89 38.13 35.30
N GLU A 126 2.64 37.97 34.90
CA GLU A 126 2.21 36.87 34.01
C GLU A 126 2.70 37.07 32.57
N MET A 127 2.75 38.33 32.11
CA MET A 127 3.36 38.72 30.84
C MET A 127 4.85 38.34 30.79
N GLY A 128 5.57 38.45 31.93
CA GLY A 128 6.96 38.03 32.06
C GLY A 128 7.17 36.51 31.98
N ARG A 129 6.15 35.70 32.30
CA ARG A 129 6.23 34.22 32.22
C ARG A 129 6.14 33.70 30.79
N VAL A 130 5.35 34.36 29.94
CA VAL A 130 5.16 33.98 28.53
C VAL A 130 6.49 33.85 27.76
N PRO A 131 7.39 34.87 27.71
CA PRO A 131 8.65 34.76 26.98
C PRO A 131 9.59 33.72 27.61
N LEU A 132 9.58 33.57 28.94
CA LEU A 132 10.37 32.53 29.61
C LEU A 132 9.93 31.12 29.15
N ILE A 133 8.62 30.85 29.15
CA ILE A 133 8.07 29.57 28.70
C ILE A 133 8.37 29.34 27.21
N ALA A 134 8.24 30.38 26.38
CA ALA A 134 8.51 30.30 24.96
C ALA A 134 10.00 30.00 24.68
N ILE A 135 10.93 30.64 25.39
CA ILE A 135 12.37 30.38 25.29
C ILE A 135 12.69 28.97 25.78
N CYS A 136 12.13 28.53 26.91
CA CYS A 136 12.28 27.16 27.39
C CYS A 136 11.81 26.13 26.36
N TYR A 137 10.67 26.37 25.71
CA TYR A 137 10.17 25.50 24.63
C TYR A 137 11.17 25.42 23.47
N VAL A 138 11.68 26.57 23.01
CA VAL A 138 12.68 26.61 21.93
C VAL A 138 13.93 25.84 22.33
N LEU A 139 14.46 26.07 23.54
CA LEU A 139 15.65 25.36 24.05
C LEU A 139 15.43 23.84 24.09
N LEU A 140 14.32 23.39 24.65
CA LEU A 140 13.98 21.96 24.70
C LEU A 140 13.85 21.36 23.31
N LYS A 141 13.39 22.13 22.32
CA LYS A 141 13.30 21.66 20.94
C LYS A 141 14.66 21.65 20.23
N THR A 142 15.51 22.66 20.46
CA THR A 142 16.85 22.72 19.89
C THR A 142 17.82 21.69 20.48
N PHE A 143 17.60 21.25 21.72
CA PHE A 143 18.35 20.17 22.35
C PHE A 143 17.74 18.78 22.13
N ASP A 144 16.78 18.66 21.19
CA ASP A 144 16.11 17.40 20.84
C ASP A 144 15.40 16.70 22.01
N VAL A 145 15.17 17.38 23.13
CA VAL A 145 14.40 16.83 24.27
C VAL A 145 12.94 16.58 23.87
N LEU A 146 12.42 17.42 22.98
CA LEU A 146 11.08 17.26 22.38
C LEU A 146 11.15 16.59 21.00
N ALA A 147 12.22 15.88 20.66
CA ALA A 147 12.28 15.12 19.41
C ALA A 147 11.19 14.04 19.36
N PRO A 148 10.63 13.75 18.18
CA PRO A 148 9.64 12.69 18.06
C PRO A 148 10.28 11.34 18.40
N SER A 149 9.54 10.52 19.13
CA SER A 149 9.92 9.13 19.40
C SER A 149 9.95 8.29 18.11
N GLU A 150 10.66 7.17 18.12
CA GLU A 150 10.71 6.24 16.97
C GLU A 150 9.32 5.80 16.51
N VAL A 151 8.40 5.63 17.46
CA VAL A 151 7.01 5.25 17.18
C VAL A 151 6.27 6.36 16.44
N GLU A 152 6.48 7.63 16.80
CA GLU A 152 5.89 8.78 16.09
C GLU A 152 6.48 8.96 14.70
N ILE A 153 7.80 8.78 14.56
CA ILE A 153 8.47 8.83 13.24
C ILE A 153 7.90 7.72 12.34
N SER A 154 7.80 6.49 12.84
CA SER A 154 7.19 5.37 12.11
C SER A 154 5.73 5.67 11.73
N GLU A 155 4.94 6.32 12.59
CA GLU A 155 3.58 6.74 12.26
C GLU A 155 3.53 7.72 11.10
N ILE A 156 4.38 8.74 11.14
CA ILE A 156 4.44 9.78 10.11
C ILE A 156 4.86 9.16 8.77
N CYS A 157 5.87 8.30 8.78
CA CYS A 157 6.36 7.62 7.59
C CYS A 157 5.32 6.66 6.99
N GLU A 158 4.61 5.89 7.82
CA GLU A 158 3.56 4.98 7.34
C GLU A 158 2.30 5.70 6.86
N SER A 159 1.83 6.70 7.62
CA SER A 159 0.60 7.44 7.30
C SER A 159 0.73 8.27 6.03
N ARG A 160 1.92 8.84 5.79
CA ARG A 160 2.22 9.60 4.57
C ARG A 160 2.79 8.75 3.43
N GLN A 161 2.91 7.44 3.62
CA GLN A 161 3.49 6.51 2.63
C GLN A 161 4.91 6.91 2.17
N MET A 162 5.70 7.52 3.06
CA MET A 162 7.05 8.03 2.76
C MET A 162 8.16 7.03 3.08
N ASN A 163 7.82 5.78 3.39
CA ASN A 163 8.83 4.75 3.64
C ASN A 163 9.34 4.13 2.33
N VAL A 164 10.54 3.54 2.39
CA VAL A 164 11.20 2.89 1.25
C VAL A 164 10.30 1.80 0.66
N ALA A 165 9.63 1.03 1.51
CA ALA A 165 8.74 -0.05 1.11
C ALA A 165 7.60 0.39 0.15
N HIS A 166 6.94 1.53 0.39
CA HIS A 166 5.89 2.03 -0.50
C HIS A 166 6.45 2.43 -1.87
N GLY A 167 7.59 3.13 -1.89
CA GLY A 167 8.26 3.49 -3.14
C GLY A 167 8.65 2.26 -3.97
N LEU A 168 9.21 1.23 -3.33
CA LEU A 168 9.55 -0.03 -3.97
C LEU A 168 8.32 -0.79 -4.48
N ALA A 169 7.22 -0.81 -3.71
CA ALA A 169 5.98 -1.45 -4.13
C ALA A 169 5.39 -0.79 -5.39
N TRP A 170 5.35 0.54 -5.44
CA TRP A 170 4.91 1.28 -6.63
C TRP A 170 5.85 1.09 -7.82
N SER A 171 7.16 1.08 -7.58
CA SER A 171 8.16 0.83 -8.62
C SER A 171 7.97 -0.55 -9.25
N PHE A 172 7.80 -1.59 -8.43
CA PHE A 172 7.58 -2.96 -8.89
C PHE A 172 6.25 -3.12 -9.61
N TYR A 173 5.18 -2.51 -9.08
CA TYR A 173 3.88 -2.52 -9.74
C TYR A 173 3.92 -1.82 -11.11
N GLN A 174 4.34 -0.56 -11.16
CA GLN A 174 4.29 0.27 -12.37
C GLN A 174 5.34 -0.14 -13.41
N GLY A 175 6.51 -0.57 -12.95
CA GLY A 175 7.64 -0.95 -13.78
C GLY A 175 7.61 -2.38 -14.29
N TYR A 176 6.81 -3.26 -13.67
CA TYR A 176 6.81 -4.68 -13.98
C TYR A 176 5.40 -5.29 -13.99
N LEU A 177 4.73 -5.40 -12.83
CA LEU A 177 3.50 -6.21 -12.71
C LEU A 177 2.35 -5.70 -13.60
N LYS A 178 2.15 -4.38 -13.68
CA LYS A 178 1.13 -3.78 -14.54
C LYS A 178 1.34 -4.10 -16.02
N LEU A 179 2.57 -4.41 -16.43
CA LEU A 179 2.93 -4.69 -17.81
C LEU A 179 2.80 -6.18 -18.13
N VAL A 180 3.23 -7.03 -17.20
CA VAL A 180 3.36 -8.47 -17.42
C VAL A 180 2.05 -9.22 -17.11
N LEU A 181 1.37 -8.88 -16.02
CA LEU A 181 0.19 -9.63 -15.58
C LEU A 181 -0.98 -9.63 -16.59
N PRO A 182 -1.30 -8.51 -17.28
CA PRO A 182 -2.37 -8.53 -18.28
C PRO A 182 -2.10 -9.47 -19.48
N LEU A 183 -0.83 -9.73 -19.78
CA LEU A 183 -0.40 -10.55 -20.91
C LEU A 183 -0.07 -12.00 -20.51
N LEU A 184 -0.08 -12.31 -19.21
CA LEU A 184 0.36 -13.59 -18.68
C LEU A 184 -0.51 -14.75 -19.18
N GLU A 185 -1.83 -14.59 -19.18
CA GLU A 185 -2.79 -15.61 -19.64
C GLU A 185 -2.52 -16.03 -21.08
N ALA A 186 -2.34 -15.06 -21.99
CA ALA A 186 -2.00 -15.34 -23.38
C ALA A 186 -0.64 -16.06 -23.52
N GLY A 187 0.34 -15.70 -22.67
CA GLY A 187 1.63 -16.39 -22.62
C GLY A 187 1.50 -17.86 -22.17
N VAL A 188 0.63 -18.13 -21.20
CA VAL A 188 0.31 -19.48 -20.71
C VAL A 188 -0.39 -20.30 -21.79
N GLU A 189 -1.37 -19.71 -22.50
CA GLU A 189 -2.05 -20.38 -23.61
C GLU A 189 -1.07 -20.77 -24.72
N GLN A 190 -0.19 -19.85 -25.13
CA GLN A 190 0.83 -20.12 -26.14
C GLN A 190 1.83 -21.19 -25.69
N TYR A 191 2.22 -21.15 -24.41
CA TYR A 191 3.08 -22.17 -23.80
C TYR A 191 2.43 -23.55 -23.84
N ASN A 192 1.15 -23.66 -23.48
CA ASN A 192 0.38 -24.90 -23.51
C ASN A 192 0.15 -25.40 -24.93
N GLN A 193 -0.15 -24.52 -25.90
CA GLN A 193 -0.32 -24.89 -27.31
C GLN A 193 0.93 -25.52 -27.90
N LYS A 194 2.11 -24.96 -27.62
CA LYS A 194 3.40 -25.51 -28.06
C LYS A 194 3.64 -26.93 -27.50
N ARG A 195 3.03 -27.24 -26.36
CA ARG A 195 3.15 -28.52 -25.65
C ARG A 195 1.99 -29.50 -25.90
N HIS A 196 0.97 -29.12 -26.66
CA HIS A 196 -0.20 -29.98 -26.93
C HIS A 196 0.16 -31.29 -27.67
N ASN A 197 1.36 -31.39 -28.24
CA ASN A 197 1.88 -32.60 -28.91
C ASN A 197 2.80 -33.46 -28.01
N LEU A 198 3.03 -33.05 -26.75
CA LEU A 198 3.81 -33.78 -25.75
C LEU A 198 2.86 -34.42 -24.72
N PRO A 199 3.31 -35.44 -23.96
CA PRO A 199 2.52 -36.00 -22.86
C PRO A 199 2.03 -34.88 -21.93
N ALA A 200 0.88 -35.07 -21.26
CA ALA A 200 0.22 -34.08 -20.38
C ALA A 200 1.04 -33.60 -19.17
N GLU A 201 2.32 -33.98 -19.10
CA GLU A 201 3.30 -33.57 -18.11
C GLU A 201 3.81 -32.15 -18.44
N GLY A 202 3.70 -31.22 -17.49
CA GLY A 202 4.22 -29.86 -17.65
C GLY A 202 3.28 -28.85 -18.28
N ALA A 203 2.02 -29.20 -18.50
CA ALA A 203 0.97 -28.27 -18.91
C ALA A 203 0.46 -27.45 -17.71
N LEU A 204 0.26 -26.15 -17.92
CA LEU A 204 -0.32 -25.24 -16.92
C LEU A 204 -1.84 -25.22 -17.12
N THR A 205 -2.51 -26.33 -16.80
CA THR A 205 -3.95 -26.51 -17.02
C THR A 205 -4.78 -26.13 -15.81
N ASP A 206 -4.19 -26.15 -14.62
CA ASP A 206 -4.91 -25.87 -13.39
C ASP A 206 -5.17 -24.36 -13.26
N PRO A 207 -6.32 -23.91 -12.73
CA PRO A 207 -6.66 -22.49 -12.60
C PRO A 207 -5.63 -21.66 -11.83
N TRP A 208 -4.93 -22.28 -10.87
CA TRP A 208 -3.83 -21.65 -10.13
C TRP A 208 -2.53 -21.59 -10.93
N SER A 209 -2.25 -22.59 -11.77
CA SER A 209 -0.98 -22.71 -12.50
C SER A 209 -0.75 -21.59 -13.52
N SER A 210 -1.83 -20.91 -13.95
CA SER A 210 -1.79 -19.76 -14.86
C SER A 210 -1.46 -18.43 -14.17
N ARG A 211 -1.39 -18.39 -12.83
CA ARG A 211 -1.08 -17.19 -12.05
C ARG A 211 0.40 -17.08 -11.74
N LEU A 212 0.87 -15.85 -11.62
CA LEU A 212 2.23 -15.55 -11.15
C LEU A 212 2.31 -15.66 -9.62
N HIS A 213 3.11 -16.60 -9.11
CA HIS A 213 3.39 -16.74 -7.69
C HIS A 213 4.65 -15.97 -7.34
N ILE A 214 4.50 -14.95 -6.50
CA ILE A 214 5.58 -14.06 -6.09
C ILE A 214 5.97 -14.42 -4.66
N LEU A 215 7.20 -14.86 -4.47
CA LEU A 215 7.76 -15.24 -3.18
C LEU A 215 8.33 -14.03 -2.44
N LEU A 216 7.99 -13.91 -1.16
CA LEU A 216 8.42 -12.83 -0.27
C LEU A 216 9.03 -13.38 1.03
N PRO A 217 10.33 -13.74 1.05
CA PRO A 217 11.06 -14.07 2.27
C PRO A 217 11.12 -12.89 3.24
N LEU A 218 10.74 -13.12 4.51
CA LEU A 218 10.73 -12.09 5.55
C LEU A 218 12.12 -11.57 5.90
N SER A 219 13.17 -12.38 5.75
CA SER A 219 14.53 -11.92 5.90
C SER A 219 15.00 -11.05 4.74
N ALA A 220 14.24 -10.94 3.64
CA ALA A 220 14.66 -10.37 2.35
C ALA A 220 15.83 -11.09 1.68
N SER A 221 16.34 -12.19 2.26
CA SER A 221 17.37 -13.03 1.63
C SER A 221 16.74 -13.76 0.45
N VAL A 222 17.21 -13.45 -0.76
CA VAL A 222 16.70 -14.02 -2.00
C VAL A 222 17.85 -14.70 -2.72
N CYS A 223 17.69 -15.98 -3.04
CA CYS A 223 18.63 -16.75 -3.85
C CYS A 223 18.39 -16.49 -5.35
N ALA A 224 19.44 -16.65 -6.16
CA ALA A 224 19.33 -16.45 -7.61
C ALA A 224 18.45 -17.51 -8.28
N HIS A 225 18.49 -18.74 -7.77
CA HIS A 225 17.67 -19.86 -8.24
C HIS A 225 16.88 -20.42 -7.06
N PRO A 226 15.54 -20.55 -7.17
CA PRO A 226 14.72 -21.21 -6.14
C PRO A 226 15.13 -22.66 -5.83
N GLU A 227 15.82 -23.32 -6.77
CA GLU A 227 16.37 -24.67 -6.61
C GLU A 227 17.46 -24.75 -5.53
N ASP A 228 18.19 -23.65 -5.33
CA ASP A 228 19.25 -23.55 -4.32
C ASP A 228 18.67 -23.59 -2.91
N ASP A 229 17.41 -23.14 -2.73
CA ASP A 229 16.71 -23.15 -1.45
C ASP A 229 16.02 -24.49 -1.14
N ASP A 230 15.56 -25.22 -2.16
CA ASP A 230 14.86 -26.50 -1.97
C ASP A 230 14.99 -27.41 -3.20
N PRO A 231 15.59 -28.61 -3.07
CA PRO A 231 15.79 -29.53 -4.19
C PRO A 231 14.50 -30.14 -4.76
N ARG A 232 13.34 -29.94 -4.10
CA ARG A 232 12.03 -30.33 -4.64
C ARG A 232 11.48 -29.32 -5.65
N VAL A 233 12.09 -28.14 -5.73
CA VAL A 233 11.79 -27.13 -6.75
C VAL A 233 12.84 -27.26 -7.83
N SER A 234 12.41 -27.46 -9.08
CA SER A 234 13.31 -27.50 -10.24
C SER A 234 12.74 -26.68 -11.38
N PHE A 235 13.60 -25.95 -12.09
CA PHE A 235 13.27 -25.22 -13.29
C PHE A 235 12.78 -26.18 -14.36
N HIS A 236 11.68 -25.81 -15.00
CA HIS A 236 11.07 -26.60 -16.05
C HIS A 236 11.27 -25.95 -17.42
N ASP A 237 10.83 -24.71 -17.60
CA ASP A 237 10.98 -23.96 -18.86
C ASP A 237 10.65 -22.47 -18.66
N HIS A 238 10.82 -21.66 -19.71
CA HIS A 238 10.34 -20.28 -19.75
C HIS A 238 8.98 -20.15 -20.46
N LEU A 239 8.19 -19.18 -20.01
CA LEU A 239 7.09 -18.68 -20.83
C LEU A 239 7.63 -17.91 -22.05
N PRO A 240 6.83 -17.78 -23.13
CA PRO A 240 7.18 -16.93 -24.27
C PRO A 240 7.57 -15.52 -23.81
N PRO A 241 8.70 -14.98 -24.29
CA PRO A 241 9.17 -13.68 -23.86
C PRO A 241 8.21 -12.57 -24.33
N MET A 242 7.96 -11.60 -23.46
CA MET A 242 7.21 -10.39 -23.81
C MET A 242 8.19 -9.27 -24.15
N GLU A 243 8.00 -8.61 -25.30
CA GLU A 243 8.85 -7.51 -25.75
C GLU A 243 8.05 -6.20 -25.82
N MET A 244 8.61 -5.13 -25.26
CA MET A 244 8.03 -3.78 -25.40
C MET A 244 9.08 -2.69 -25.28
N ASP A 245 8.86 -1.55 -25.93
CA ASP A 245 9.76 -0.40 -25.88
C ASP A 245 9.53 0.40 -24.58
N ARG A 246 10.56 0.57 -23.74
CA ARG A 246 10.45 1.27 -22.45
C ARG A 246 11.67 2.13 -22.15
N ALA A 247 11.43 3.37 -21.75
CA ALA A 247 12.46 4.28 -21.23
C ALA A 247 13.70 4.41 -22.14
N GLY A 248 13.49 4.42 -23.46
CA GLY A 248 14.56 4.49 -24.47
C GLY A 248 15.18 3.14 -24.85
N VAL A 249 14.80 2.04 -24.19
CA VAL A 249 15.21 0.68 -24.55
C VAL A 249 14.18 0.09 -25.51
N ARG A 250 14.60 -0.16 -26.76
CA ARG A 250 13.78 -0.87 -27.75
C ARG A 250 13.75 -2.37 -27.43
N LYS A 251 12.57 -2.98 -27.61
CA LYS A 251 12.33 -4.42 -27.41
C LYS A 251 12.86 -4.92 -26.07
N ARG A 252 12.55 -4.20 -24.98
CA ARG A 252 12.88 -4.67 -23.64
C ARG A 252 12.14 -5.97 -23.39
N VAL A 253 12.88 -7.01 -23.00
CA VAL A 253 12.37 -8.36 -22.82
C VAL A 253 11.99 -8.60 -21.36
N PHE A 254 10.78 -9.10 -21.13
CA PHE A 254 10.31 -9.63 -19.85
C PHE A 254 10.15 -11.15 -19.97
N LYS A 255 10.71 -11.87 -18.99
CA LYS A 255 10.71 -13.34 -18.96
C LYS A 255 10.10 -13.81 -17.65
N ASN A 256 9.32 -14.88 -17.72
CA ASN A 256 8.81 -15.61 -16.58
C ASN A 256 9.22 -17.07 -16.69
N SER A 257 9.50 -17.70 -15.55
CA SER A 257 9.96 -19.07 -15.47
C SER A 257 8.87 -19.97 -14.87
N VAL A 258 8.71 -21.14 -15.46
CA VAL A 258 7.87 -22.23 -14.98
C VAL A 258 8.73 -23.19 -14.20
N TYR A 259 8.28 -23.56 -13.01
CA TYR A 259 8.95 -24.50 -12.12
C TYR A 259 8.08 -25.73 -11.91
N SER A 260 8.73 -26.88 -11.77
CA SER A 260 8.13 -28.12 -11.31
C SER A 260 8.41 -28.31 -9.82
N ILE A 261 7.38 -28.58 -9.03
CA ILE A 261 7.45 -28.74 -7.58
C ILE A 261 6.98 -30.15 -7.22
N ARG A 262 7.84 -30.92 -6.56
CA ARG A 262 7.51 -32.26 -6.08
C ARG A 262 6.88 -32.24 -4.70
N ASP A 263 5.73 -32.89 -4.56
CA ASP A 263 5.08 -33.09 -3.27
C ASP A 263 5.73 -34.23 -2.46
N ALA A 264 5.26 -34.45 -1.23
CA ALA A 264 5.76 -35.53 -0.38
C ALA A 264 5.42 -36.95 -0.88
N LYS A 265 4.48 -37.08 -1.82
CA LYS A 265 4.05 -38.34 -2.45
C LYS A 265 4.75 -38.59 -3.79
N GLY A 266 5.59 -37.65 -4.25
CA GLY A 266 6.29 -37.71 -5.54
C GLY A 266 5.48 -37.18 -6.73
N GLN A 267 4.30 -36.61 -6.52
CA GLN A 267 3.54 -35.94 -7.58
C GLN A 267 4.17 -34.59 -7.93
N VAL A 268 4.12 -34.24 -9.22
CA VAL A 268 4.74 -33.03 -9.75
C VAL A 268 3.65 -32.00 -10.08
N HIS A 269 3.83 -30.80 -9.57
CA HIS A 269 2.96 -29.64 -9.83
C HIS A 269 3.75 -28.57 -10.58
N TYR A 270 3.09 -27.85 -11.49
CA TYR A 270 3.74 -26.82 -12.31
C TYR A 270 3.16 -25.45 -12.02
N CYS A 271 4.02 -24.46 -11.76
CA CYS A 271 3.57 -23.09 -11.52
C CYS A 271 4.58 -22.07 -12.06
N ILE A 272 4.08 -20.88 -12.36
CA ILE A 272 4.90 -19.71 -12.67
C ILE A 272 5.33 -19.09 -11.33
N LEU A 273 6.64 -18.99 -11.10
CA LEU A 273 7.21 -18.64 -9.80
C LEU A 273 8.35 -17.64 -9.95
N GLU A 274 8.40 -16.64 -9.08
CA GLU A 274 9.51 -15.70 -8.98
C GLU A 274 9.67 -15.14 -7.57
N TYR A 275 10.86 -14.65 -7.25
CA TYR A 275 11.08 -13.83 -6.06
C TYR A 275 10.72 -12.37 -6.34
N ALA A 276 10.17 -11.68 -5.34
CA ALA A 276 9.98 -10.23 -5.42
C ALA A 276 11.34 -9.51 -5.49
N THR A 277 11.74 -9.07 -6.68
CA THR A 277 13.03 -8.41 -6.94
C THR A 277 13.37 -7.27 -5.96
N PRO A 278 12.43 -6.40 -5.53
CA PRO A 278 12.74 -5.33 -4.59
C PRO A 278 13.26 -5.80 -3.22
N LEU A 279 13.00 -7.05 -2.83
CA LEU A 279 13.53 -7.61 -1.59
C LEU A 279 15.05 -7.77 -1.65
N LEU A 280 15.61 -8.13 -2.81
CA LEU A 280 17.06 -8.16 -2.98
C LEU A 280 17.68 -6.78 -2.76
N THR A 281 17.02 -5.71 -3.20
CA THR A 281 17.45 -4.32 -2.92
C THR A 281 17.44 -4.03 -1.42
N LEU A 282 16.38 -4.41 -0.69
CA LEU A 282 16.34 -4.25 0.77
C LEU A 282 17.45 -5.05 1.45
N TYR A 283 17.74 -6.26 1.00
CA TYR A 283 18.85 -7.06 1.51
C TYR A 283 20.19 -6.35 1.28
N GLN A 284 20.48 -5.94 0.05
CA GLN A 284 21.73 -5.25 -0.28
C GLN A 284 21.89 -3.96 0.52
N MET A 285 20.84 -3.14 0.66
CA MET A 285 20.85 -1.93 1.49
C MET A 285 21.25 -2.22 2.94
N SER A 286 20.88 -3.37 3.49
CA SER A 286 21.23 -3.73 4.87
C SER A 286 22.65 -4.25 5.06
N GLN A 287 23.32 -4.62 3.97
CA GLN A 287 24.72 -5.04 4.00
C GLN A 287 25.67 -3.84 3.89
N GLU A 288 25.17 -2.68 3.46
CA GLU A 288 25.94 -1.45 3.32
C GLU A 288 26.13 -0.76 4.67
N SER A 289 27.38 -0.67 5.14
CA SER A 289 27.70 -0.02 6.43
C SER A 289 27.42 1.48 6.46
N SER A 290 27.23 2.11 5.29
CA SER A 290 26.92 3.53 5.14
C SER A 290 25.45 3.86 5.38
N VAL A 291 24.58 2.85 5.45
CA VAL A 291 23.14 3.03 5.62
C VAL A 291 22.75 2.59 7.03
N ALA A 292 22.02 3.44 7.75
CA ALA A 292 21.40 3.09 9.02
C ALA A 292 20.17 2.17 8.78
N PHE A 293 20.40 0.97 8.27
CA PHE A 293 19.37 0.01 7.89
C PHE A 293 19.75 -1.41 8.28
N GLY A 294 19.36 -1.83 9.49
CA GLY A 294 19.71 -3.13 10.05
C GLY A 294 18.70 -4.23 9.72
N LEU A 295 18.91 -5.40 10.35
CA LEU A 295 18.04 -6.57 10.22
C LEU A 295 16.59 -6.31 10.70
N PRO A 296 16.34 -5.66 11.86
CA PRO A 296 14.99 -5.37 12.31
C PRO A 296 14.24 -4.43 11.35
N GLU A 297 14.91 -3.36 10.90
CA GLU A 297 14.34 -2.37 9.97
C GLU A 297 14.04 -3.03 8.62
N ARG A 298 14.93 -3.92 8.15
CA ARG A 298 14.73 -4.70 6.94
C ARG A 298 13.46 -5.53 7.00
N ARG A 299 13.29 -6.35 8.04
CA ARG A 299 12.08 -7.17 8.21
C ARG A 299 10.83 -6.30 8.23
N GLN A 300 10.86 -5.16 8.92
CA GLN A 300 9.74 -4.22 8.94
C GLN A 300 9.43 -3.68 7.54
N GLN A 301 10.42 -3.28 6.75
CA GLN A 301 10.20 -2.82 5.38
C GLN A 301 9.65 -3.92 4.47
N VAL A 302 10.05 -5.18 4.62
CA VAL A 302 9.45 -6.30 3.86
C VAL A 302 7.95 -6.41 4.14
N LEU A 303 7.55 -6.34 5.41
CA LEU A 303 6.14 -6.43 5.80
C LEU A 303 5.33 -5.24 5.29
N LEU A 304 5.91 -4.03 5.35
CA LEU A 304 5.29 -2.83 4.78
C LEU A 304 5.20 -2.90 3.26
N PHE A 305 6.20 -3.49 2.59
CA PHE A 305 6.22 -3.69 1.14
C PHE A 305 5.13 -4.66 0.73
N TYR A 306 5.02 -5.81 1.40
CA TYR A 306 3.94 -6.77 1.19
C TYR A 306 2.56 -6.11 1.36
N ARG A 307 2.35 -5.34 2.44
CA ARG A 307 1.09 -4.64 2.71
C ARG A 307 0.78 -3.61 1.61
N ALA A 308 1.75 -2.80 1.23
CA ALA A 308 1.59 -1.79 0.18
C ALA A 308 1.29 -2.45 -1.17
N LEU A 309 2.06 -3.46 -1.57
CA LEU A 309 1.89 -4.16 -2.83
C LEU A 309 0.53 -4.87 -2.91
N ARG A 310 0.13 -5.57 -1.83
CA ARG A 310 -1.20 -6.19 -1.73
C ARG A 310 -2.32 -5.15 -1.92
N ASN A 311 -2.25 -4.02 -1.23
CA ASN A 311 -3.25 -2.94 -1.37
C ASN A 311 -3.30 -2.37 -2.80
N ILE A 312 -2.14 -2.24 -3.47
CA ILE A 312 -2.08 -1.77 -4.86
C ILE A 312 -2.74 -2.78 -5.81
N LEU A 313 -2.42 -4.06 -5.65
CA LEU A 313 -2.93 -5.13 -6.51
C LEU A 313 -4.43 -5.37 -6.31
N GLU A 314 -4.94 -5.32 -5.08
CA GLU A 314 -6.38 -5.46 -4.79
C GLU A 314 -7.22 -4.34 -5.43
N ARG A 315 -6.64 -3.15 -5.61
CA ARG A 315 -7.29 -1.98 -6.25
C ARG A 315 -7.12 -1.97 -7.77
N SER A 316 -6.23 -2.77 -8.33
CA SER A 316 -5.96 -2.80 -9.77
C SER A 316 -6.82 -3.85 -10.47
N LEU A 317 -7.78 -3.41 -11.29
CA LEU A 317 -8.66 -4.30 -12.04
C LEU A 317 -7.90 -5.20 -13.02
N GLU A 318 -6.82 -4.69 -13.61
CA GLU A 318 -5.99 -5.40 -14.60
C GLU A 318 -5.13 -6.50 -13.98
N CYS A 319 -4.77 -6.37 -12.70
CA CYS A 319 -3.83 -7.26 -12.02
C CYS A 319 -4.50 -8.20 -11.00
N ARG A 320 -5.72 -7.86 -10.57
CA ARG A 320 -6.47 -8.64 -9.57
C ARG A 320 -6.68 -10.07 -10.08
N ASN A 321 -6.46 -11.04 -9.18
CA ASN A 321 -6.58 -12.48 -9.45
C ASN A 321 -5.60 -13.06 -10.49
N ARG A 322 -4.59 -12.30 -10.95
CA ARG A 322 -3.55 -12.79 -11.89
C ARG A 322 -2.20 -13.11 -11.24
N CYS A 323 -2.03 -12.70 -9.99
CA CYS A 323 -0.86 -13.01 -9.19
C CYS A 323 -1.26 -13.40 -7.76
N ARG A 324 -0.37 -14.15 -7.10
CA ARG A 324 -0.48 -14.51 -5.69
C ARG A 324 0.82 -14.14 -4.98
N LEU A 325 0.69 -13.43 -3.86
CA LEU A 325 1.81 -13.11 -2.98
C LEU A 325 1.94 -14.21 -1.92
N ILE A 326 3.13 -14.80 -1.81
CA ILE A 326 3.45 -15.87 -0.85
C ILE A 326 4.48 -15.31 0.14
N LEU A 327 4.04 -15.06 1.38
CA LEU A 327 4.92 -14.57 2.45
C LEU A 327 5.62 -15.75 3.13
N LEU A 328 6.95 -15.77 3.10
CA LEU A 328 7.76 -16.88 3.62
C LEU A 328 8.43 -16.49 4.95
N ASP A 329 8.08 -17.19 6.03
CA ASP A 329 8.80 -17.09 7.31
C ASP A 329 10.07 -17.95 7.28
N ASP A 330 11.05 -17.45 6.56
CA ASP A 330 12.35 -18.05 6.30
C ASP A 330 13.28 -18.15 7.52
N ALA A 331 12.85 -17.68 8.69
CA ALA A 331 13.44 -18.13 9.96
C ALA A 331 13.38 -19.66 10.11
N ARG A 332 12.43 -20.30 9.43
CA ARG A 332 12.23 -21.75 9.37
C ARG A 332 12.86 -22.40 8.13
N ALA A 333 13.64 -21.67 7.33
CA ALA A 333 14.29 -22.19 6.13
C ALA A 333 15.26 -23.35 6.42
N GLY A 334 15.70 -23.53 7.67
CA GLY A 334 16.46 -24.72 8.10
C GLY A 334 15.64 -26.02 8.15
N GLU A 335 14.31 -25.97 8.02
CA GLU A 335 13.48 -27.17 7.89
C GLU A 335 13.61 -27.76 6.48
N PRO A 336 13.81 -29.09 6.34
CA PRO A 336 13.94 -29.71 5.03
C PRO A 336 12.67 -29.50 4.22
N HIS A 337 12.84 -29.06 2.97
CA HIS A 337 11.75 -28.83 2.01
C HIS A 337 10.73 -27.76 2.41
N PHE A 338 11.16 -26.74 3.15
CA PHE A 338 10.30 -25.65 3.60
C PHE A 338 9.62 -24.92 2.43
N LEU A 339 10.39 -24.55 1.39
CA LEU A 339 9.90 -23.74 0.28
C LEU A 339 8.83 -24.49 -0.53
N SER A 340 9.13 -25.70 -1.02
CA SER A 340 8.17 -26.52 -1.77
C SER A 340 6.91 -26.79 -0.96
N SER A 341 7.04 -27.06 0.34
CA SER A 341 5.92 -27.28 1.24
C SER A 341 5.04 -26.04 1.41
N GLN A 342 5.62 -24.83 1.43
CA GLN A 342 4.84 -23.59 1.52
C GLN A 342 4.13 -23.27 0.20
N ILE A 343 4.81 -23.43 -0.93
CA ILE A 343 4.20 -23.21 -2.25
C ILE A 343 3.01 -24.16 -2.43
N LEU A 344 3.19 -25.46 -2.18
CA LEU A 344 2.11 -26.44 -2.33
C LEU A 344 0.92 -26.19 -1.40
N LYS A 345 1.15 -25.68 -0.18
CA LYS A 345 0.05 -25.30 0.72
C LYS A 345 -0.75 -24.14 0.15
N ASP A 346 -0.07 -23.12 -0.37
CA ASP A 346 -0.73 -21.97 -0.99
C ASP A 346 -1.51 -22.37 -2.24
N LEU A 347 -0.96 -23.28 -3.07
CA LEU A 347 -1.65 -23.84 -4.23
C LEU A 347 -2.91 -24.61 -3.83
N GLN A 348 -2.82 -25.51 -2.85
CA GLN A 348 -3.97 -26.27 -2.35
C GLN A 348 -5.04 -25.38 -1.70
N GLN A 349 -4.63 -24.25 -1.11
CA GLN A 349 -5.55 -23.30 -0.53
C GLN A 349 -6.33 -22.54 -1.61
N GLN A 350 -5.70 -22.20 -2.74
CA GLN A 350 -6.38 -21.59 -3.88
C GLN A 350 -7.48 -22.49 -4.44
N ASP A 351 -7.19 -23.78 -4.62
CA ASP A 351 -8.19 -24.76 -5.06
C ASP A 351 -9.42 -24.75 -4.13
N ARG A 352 -9.19 -24.67 -2.82
CA ARG A 352 -10.26 -24.66 -1.80
C ARG A 352 -11.01 -23.35 -1.69
N GLU A 353 -10.40 -22.22 -2.00
CA GLU A 353 -11.06 -20.89 -1.96
C GLU A 353 -11.90 -20.64 -3.22
N GLU A 354 -11.60 -21.32 -4.33
CA GLU A 354 -12.30 -21.16 -5.62
C GLU A 354 -13.40 -22.19 -5.86
N PHE A 355 -13.24 -23.43 -5.36
CA PHE A 355 -14.30 -24.44 -5.42
C PHE A 355 -15.58 -24.22 -4.59
N PRO A 356 -15.67 -23.35 -3.55
CA PRO A 356 -16.93 -23.13 -2.82
C PRO A 356 -17.93 -22.21 -3.53
N MET A 357 -17.61 -21.67 -4.71
CA MET A 357 -18.47 -20.71 -5.43
C MET A 357 -19.19 -21.29 -6.64
N ALA A 358 -19.22 -22.61 -6.80
CA ALA A 358 -20.19 -23.25 -7.68
C ALA A 358 -21.58 -23.15 -7.01
N LEU A 359 -22.37 -22.17 -7.44
CA LEU A 359 -23.79 -22.07 -7.08
C LEU A 359 -24.46 -23.44 -7.29
N PRO A 360 -25.29 -23.91 -6.34
CA PRO A 360 -26.04 -25.13 -6.54
C PRO A 360 -26.93 -24.98 -7.80
N PRO A 361 -27.23 -26.09 -8.50
CA PRO A 361 -28.07 -26.04 -9.69
C PRO A 361 -29.41 -25.38 -9.32
N VAL A 362 -29.78 -24.34 -10.07
CA VAL A 362 -31.15 -23.82 -10.03
C VAL A 362 -32.02 -24.93 -10.63
N ASP A 363 -32.79 -25.60 -9.80
CA ASP A 363 -33.88 -26.47 -10.24
C ASP A 363 -34.89 -25.62 -11.03
N THR A 364 -34.75 -25.58 -12.35
CA THR A 364 -35.81 -25.12 -13.23
C THR A 364 -36.99 -26.10 -13.10
N PRO A 365 -38.18 -25.67 -12.65
CA PRO A 365 -39.34 -26.55 -12.63
C PRO A 365 -39.76 -26.83 -14.07
N THR A 366 -39.76 -28.11 -14.45
CA THR A 366 -40.43 -28.62 -15.64
C THR A 366 -41.90 -28.19 -15.67
N PRO A 367 -42.41 -27.62 -16.78
CA PRO A 367 -43.83 -27.33 -16.90
C PRO A 367 -44.63 -28.63 -16.96
N ARG A 368 -45.57 -28.81 -16.03
CA ARG A 368 -46.60 -29.85 -16.09
C ARG A 368 -47.58 -29.50 -17.22
N GLU A 369 -47.83 -30.51 -18.06
CA GLU A 369 -48.94 -30.51 -19.01
C GLU A 369 -50.27 -30.44 -18.23
N ASP A 370 -51.11 -29.46 -18.56
CA ASP A 370 -52.54 -29.54 -18.30
C ASP A 370 -53.31 -29.30 -19.59
N LYS A 371 -54.12 -30.31 -19.95
CA LYS A 371 -55.09 -30.29 -21.04
C LYS A 371 -56.37 -29.60 -20.58
N GLY A 372 -56.91 -28.69 -21.39
CA GLY A 372 -58.28 -28.19 -21.21
C GLY A 372 -58.68 -27.04 -22.14
N THR A 373 -59.23 -27.40 -23.31
CA THR A 373 -60.32 -26.78 -24.13
C THR A 373 -61.00 -25.51 -23.55
N THR A 374 -61.35 -24.40 -24.25
CA THR A 374 -62.14 -24.23 -25.50
C THR A 374 -62.25 -22.72 -25.88
N ALA A 375 -62.22 -22.39 -27.20
CA ALA A 375 -62.85 -21.29 -27.99
C ALA A 375 -62.92 -19.83 -27.44
N THR A 376 -62.59 -18.75 -28.17
CA THR A 376 -63.20 -18.20 -29.41
C THR A 376 -62.48 -16.88 -29.83
N ASN A 377 -62.51 -16.56 -31.14
CA ASN A 377 -62.47 -15.23 -31.82
C ASN A 377 -61.31 -14.25 -31.51
N GLY A 378 -60.69 -13.48 -32.41
CA GLY A 378 -60.88 -13.13 -33.81
C GLY A 378 -60.17 -11.77 -34.08
N THR A 379 -59.70 -11.56 -35.32
CA THR A 379 -59.46 -10.27 -36.02
C THR A 379 -58.31 -9.31 -35.63
N ASN A 380 -57.40 -9.15 -36.62
CA ASN A 380 -56.90 -7.93 -37.31
C ASN A 380 -56.42 -6.69 -36.54
N GLY A 381 -55.26 -6.17 -36.95
CA GLY A 381 -54.86 -4.77 -36.68
C GLY A 381 -53.44 -4.42 -37.11
N THR A 382 -53.26 -4.10 -38.39
CA THR A 382 -52.07 -3.51 -39.02
C THR A 382 -51.89 -2.04 -38.60
N VAL A 383 -50.68 -1.59 -38.27
CA VAL A 383 -50.20 -0.23 -38.62
C VAL A 383 -48.69 -0.28 -38.87
N ALA A 384 -48.32 0.09 -40.10
CA ALA A 384 -46.98 0.33 -40.58
C ALA A 384 -46.58 1.80 -40.35
N GLN A 385 -45.26 2.07 -40.38
CA GLN A 385 -44.56 3.13 -41.14
C GLN A 385 -43.34 3.68 -40.38
N LEU A 386 -42.10 3.47 -40.88
CA LEU A 386 -41.36 4.24 -41.95
C LEU A 386 -40.49 5.31 -41.25
N HIS A 387 -39.24 5.67 -41.54
CA HIS A 387 -38.27 5.57 -42.65
C HIS A 387 -36.87 5.76 -41.99
N ASP A 388 -35.81 5.01 -42.30
CA ASP A 388 -34.85 5.09 -43.42
C ASP A 388 -33.70 6.13 -43.35
N ASN A 389 -32.52 5.60 -43.73
CA ASN A 389 -31.45 6.17 -44.55
C ASN A 389 -30.25 6.95 -43.95
N LYS A 390 -29.15 6.18 -43.74
CA LYS A 390 -27.85 6.17 -44.50
C LYS A 390 -26.90 7.42 -44.52
N PRO A 391 -25.62 7.32 -45.01
CA PRO A 391 -24.40 7.62 -44.23
C PRO A 391 -23.43 8.62 -44.96
N MET A 392 -22.12 8.54 -44.67
CA MET A 392 -20.93 9.29 -45.17
C MET A 392 -20.43 10.32 -44.13
N SER A 393 -19.13 10.50 -43.87
CA SER A 393 -18.02 10.69 -44.79
C SER A 393 -16.66 10.58 -44.07
N SER A 394 -15.65 10.18 -44.84
CA SER A 394 -14.21 10.18 -44.57
C SER A 394 -13.64 11.51 -44.08
N ILE A 395 -12.58 11.48 -43.28
CA ILE A 395 -11.67 12.62 -43.04
C ILE A 395 -10.22 12.15 -43.26
N GLU A 396 -9.53 12.92 -44.11
CA GLU A 396 -8.16 12.74 -44.60
C GLU A 396 -7.10 12.91 -43.50
N LEU A 397 -6.04 12.10 -43.61
CA LEU A 397 -4.79 12.27 -42.87
C LEU A 397 -4.01 13.48 -43.41
N MET A 398 -3.72 14.46 -42.56
CA MET A 398 -2.61 15.38 -42.76
C MET A 398 -1.44 14.98 -41.85
N ILE A 399 -0.32 14.64 -42.48
CA ILE A 399 0.98 14.39 -41.85
C ILE A 399 1.62 15.75 -41.56
N SER A 400 1.99 16.00 -40.31
CA SER A 400 2.79 17.16 -39.90
C SER A 400 4.07 16.69 -39.23
N ASP A 401 5.21 17.00 -39.86
CA ASP A 401 6.57 16.76 -39.39
C ASP A 401 7.01 17.89 -38.44
N SER A 402 7.15 17.60 -37.14
CA SER A 402 8.17 18.21 -36.28
C SER A 402 8.21 17.54 -34.89
N PRO A 403 9.40 17.34 -34.29
CA PRO A 403 9.52 16.65 -33.00
C PRO A 403 9.10 17.56 -31.85
N HIS A 404 8.08 17.13 -31.09
CA HIS A 404 7.64 17.80 -29.87
C HIS A 404 8.69 17.69 -28.75
N THR A 405 8.77 18.76 -27.94
CA THR A 405 9.70 18.96 -26.83
C THR A 405 9.57 17.89 -25.74
N LEU A 406 10.70 17.37 -25.28
CA LEU A 406 10.81 16.38 -24.21
C LEU A 406 10.25 16.94 -22.89
N ARG A 407 9.09 16.41 -22.46
CA ARG A 407 8.36 16.61 -21.18
C ARG A 407 7.32 17.74 -21.20
N SER A 408 6.06 17.36 -21.43
CA SER A 408 4.93 18.03 -20.77
C SER A 408 4.84 17.53 -19.32
N VAL A 409 4.58 18.46 -18.40
CA VAL A 409 4.29 18.19 -16.98
C VAL A 409 2.96 17.43 -16.89
N PRO A 410 2.77 16.47 -15.97
CA PRO A 410 1.45 15.87 -15.76
C PRO A 410 0.48 16.93 -15.23
N GLU A 411 -0.68 17.08 -15.86
CA GLU A 411 -1.78 17.86 -15.30
C GLU A 411 -2.20 17.25 -13.95
N GLU A 412 -1.99 17.99 -12.86
CA GLU A 412 -2.59 17.66 -11.58
C GLU A 412 -4.10 17.93 -11.68
N ASN A 413 -4.90 16.88 -11.51
CA ASN A 413 -6.35 16.98 -11.39
C ASN A 413 -6.71 17.94 -10.24
N SER A 414 -7.09 19.16 -10.59
CA SER A 414 -7.72 20.10 -9.67
C SER A 414 -9.22 19.82 -9.68
N GLU A 415 -9.69 19.04 -8.70
CA GLU A 415 -11.11 18.98 -8.38
C GLU A 415 -11.52 20.18 -7.50
N CYS A 416 -12.25 21.10 -8.14
CA CYS A 416 -13.47 21.76 -7.68
C CYS A 416 -13.62 22.11 -6.18
N ILE A 417 -13.54 23.41 -5.87
CA ILE A 417 -14.37 24.03 -4.82
C ILE A 417 -14.96 25.32 -5.41
N THR A 418 -16.28 25.31 -5.59
CA THR A 418 -17.15 26.43 -5.97
C THR A 418 -17.23 27.50 -4.88
N GLU A 419 -17.58 28.71 -5.34
CA GLU A 419 -17.83 29.97 -4.62
C GLU A 419 -18.52 29.89 -3.26
#